data_AF-A0A349LKR4-F1
#
_entry.id   AF-A0A349LKR4-F1
#
_cell.length_a   1.000
_cell.length_b   1.000
_cell.length_c   1.000
_cell.angle_alpha   90.00
_cell.angle_beta   90.00
_cell.angle_gamma   90.00
#
_symmetry.space_group_name_H-M   'P 1'
#
loop_
_entity.id
_entity.type
_entity.pdbx_description
1 polymer ?
#
loop_
_entity_poly.entity_id
_entity_poly.type
_entity_poly.pdbx_seq_one_letter_code
_entity_poly.pdbx_strand_id
1 'polypeptide(L)'
;MSHLQIISTPDSLNGALETWFVQNEIFGGAPYSLGINPAHLGDSPVVYLALYQINRDLISHIKPCGSKVVLYHMGGECLDKALSAYSECDLVIRNYCFSSIINSNNLGGKIIWAPNSFRTGVGPRVRETIKKASHRQ
;
A
#
# COMPACT_ATOMS: atom_id res chain seq x y z
N MET A 1 -22.67 -2.91 10.38
CA MET A 1 -21.22 -3.13 10.57
C MET A 1 -20.49 -2.28 9.54
N SER A 2 -19.47 -1.51 9.92
CA SER A 2 -18.69 -0.71 8.97
C SER A 2 -17.93 -1.64 8.02
N HIS A 3 -18.14 -1.51 6.71
CA HIS A 3 -17.60 -2.41 5.70
C HIS A 3 -16.22 -1.95 5.24
N LEU A 4 -15.14 -2.54 5.75
CA LEU A 4 -13.77 -2.29 5.25
C LEU A 4 -13.60 -2.88 3.85
N GLN A 5 -13.06 -2.12 2.90
CA GLN A 5 -12.75 -2.60 1.56
C GLN A 5 -11.25 -2.55 1.26
N ILE A 6 -10.71 -3.63 0.70
CA ILE A 6 -9.32 -3.72 0.25
C ILE A 6 -9.26 -3.68 -1.28
N ILE A 7 -8.44 -2.79 -1.83
CA ILE A 7 -8.27 -2.60 -3.28
C ILE A 7 -6.79 -2.78 -3.66
N SER A 8 -6.53 -3.39 -4.81
CA SER A 8 -5.18 -3.55 -5.39
C SER A 8 -5.19 -3.37 -6.91
N THR A 9 -4.03 -3.07 -7.50
CA THR A 9 -3.84 -2.99 -8.96
C THR A 9 -3.40 -4.34 -9.54
N PRO A 10 -3.61 -4.62 -10.84
CA PRO A 10 -3.10 -5.83 -11.49
C PRO A 10 -1.59 -6.04 -11.31
N ASP A 11 -0.79 -4.97 -11.33
CA ASP A 11 0.66 -5.06 -11.08
C ASP A 11 0.99 -5.48 -9.64
N SER A 12 0.15 -5.09 -8.68
CA SER A 12 0.25 -5.51 -7.28
C SER A 12 -0.38 -6.89 -7.06
N LEU A 13 -1.16 -7.41 -8.02
CA LEU A 13 -1.83 -8.72 -7.98
C LEU A 13 -0.87 -9.89 -8.19
N ASN A 14 0.30 -9.67 -8.80
CA ASN A 14 1.37 -10.69 -8.82
C ASN A 14 1.92 -11.00 -7.41
N GLY A 15 1.52 -10.24 -6.39
CA GLY A 15 1.55 -10.62 -4.98
C GLY A 15 0.26 -11.31 -4.54
N ALA A 16 -0.26 -12.30 -5.26
CA ALA A 16 -1.51 -12.99 -4.90
C ALA A 16 -1.44 -13.65 -3.49
N LEU A 17 -0.24 -14.12 -3.10
CA LEU A 17 0.05 -14.56 -1.72
C LEU A 17 0.05 -13.39 -0.73
N GLU A 18 0.59 -12.23 -1.12
CA GLU A 18 0.62 -11.04 -0.28
C GLU A 18 -0.79 -10.47 -0.08
N THR A 19 -1.62 -10.47 -1.12
CA THR A 19 -3.01 -10.00 -1.04
C THR A 19 -3.82 -10.91 -0.13
N TRP A 20 -3.68 -12.24 -0.26
CA TRP A 20 -4.35 -13.18 0.65
C TRP A 20 -3.87 -13.02 2.10
N PHE A 21 -2.55 -12.92 2.33
CA PHE A 21 -1.98 -12.71 3.66
C PHE A 21 -2.46 -11.40 4.27
N VAL A 22 -2.39 -10.30 3.53
CA VAL A 22 -2.85 -8.99 3.99
C VAL A 22 -4.34 -9.03 4.30
N GLN A 23 -5.15 -9.63 3.43
CA GLN A 23 -6.58 -9.75 3.63
C GLN A 23 -6.92 -10.56 4.89
N ASN A 24 -6.37 -11.77 5.03
CA ASN A 24 -6.81 -12.73 6.04
C ASN A 24 -6.05 -12.59 7.36
N GLU A 25 -4.74 -12.35 7.31
CA GLU A 25 -3.88 -12.28 8.49
C GLU A 25 -3.80 -10.86 9.07
N ILE A 26 -3.76 -9.81 8.23
CA ILE A 26 -3.65 -8.42 8.71
C ILE A 26 -5.03 -7.79 8.92
N PHE A 27 -5.94 -7.98 7.97
CA PHE A 27 -7.25 -7.32 7.96
C PHE A 27 -8.42 -8.26 8.28
N GLY A 28 -8.15 -9.45 8.82
CA GLY A 28 -9.18 -10.32 9.41
C GLY A 28 -10.27 -10.78 8.43
N GLY A 29 -9.92 -10.99 7.16
CA GLY A 29 -10.83 -11.48 6.13
C GLY A 29 -11.69 -10.39 5.48
N ALA A 30 -11.29 -9.12 5.55
CA ALA A 30 -12.04 -8.03 4.95
C ALA A 30 -12.27 -8.23 3.43
N PRO A 31 -13.42 -7.78 2.88
CA PRO A 31 -13.69 -7.87 1.44
C PRO A 31 -12.58 -7.29 0.57
N TYR A 32 -12.16 -8.08 -0.43
CA TYR A 32 -11.17 -7.70 -1.42
C TYR A 32 -11.81 -7.43 -2.79
N SER A 33 -11.31 -6.43 -3.51
CA SER A 33 -11.71 -6.12 -4.88
C SER A 33 -10.48 -5.80 -5.72
N LEU A 34 -10.47 -6.30 -6.95
CA LEU A 34 -9.51 -5.88 -7.96
C LEU A 34 -9.99 -4.58 -8.60
N GLY A 35 -9.23 -3.49 -8.43
CA GLY A 35 -9.68 -2.16 -8.85
C GLY A 35 -10.80 -1.58 -8.00
N ILE A 36 -11.40 -0.49 -8.49
CA ILE A 36 -12.46 0.24 -7.78
C ILE A 36 -13.82 -0.21 -8.30
N ASN A 37 -14.73 -0.54 -7.37
CA ASN A 37 -16.16 -0.58 -7.65
C ASN A 37 -16.84 0.58 -6.91
N PRO A 38 -17.17 1.70 -7.59
CA PRO A 38 -17.74 2.89 -6.95
C PRO A 38 -19.05 2.62 -6.22
N ALA A 39 -19.85 1.64 -6.68
CA ALA A 39 -21.11 1.28 -6.02
C ALA A 39 -20.91 0.68 -4.62
N HIS A 40 -19.69 0.28 -4.29
CA HIS A 40 -19.31 -0.27 -2.98
C HIS A 40 -18.50 0.74 -2.14
N LEU A 41 -18.13 1.88 -2.74
CA LEU A 41 -17.45 2.99 -2.07
C LEU A 41 -18.49 3.90 -1.40
N GLY A 42 -18.82 3.59 -0.15
CA GLY A 42 -19.57 4.49 0.74
C GLY A 42 -18.64 5.24 1.72
N ASP A 43 -19.18 5.66 2.86
CA ASP A 43 -18.41 6.33 3.95
C ASP A 43 -17.38 5.43 4.65
N SER A 44 -17.14 4.22 4.13
CA SER A 44 -16.23 3.26 4.77
C SER A 44 -14.77 3.52 4.35
N PRO A 45 -13.80 3.22 5.23
CA PRO A 45 -12.38 3.31 4.87
C PRO A 45 -12.02 2.32 3.77
N VAL A 46 -11.17 2.77 2.86
CA VAL A 46 -10.60 1.96 1.78
C VAL A 46 -9.12 1.75 2.06
N VAL A 47 -8.68 0.50 2.06
CA VAL A 47 -7.27 0.14 2.13
C VAL A 47 -6.77 -0.14 0.72
N TYR A 48 -5.91 0.75 0.21
CA TYR A 48 -5.23 0.58 -1.06
C TYR A 48 -3.86 -0.09 -0.84
N LEU A 49 -3.68 -1.29 -1.39
CA LEU A 49 -2.41 -2.01 -1.37
C LEU A 49 -1.56 -1.61 -2.59
N ALA A 50 -0.37 -1.03 -2.33
CA ALA A 50 0.57 -0.64 -3.37
C ALA A 50 1.92 -1.35 -3.19
N LEU A 51 2.22 -2.32 -4.06
CA LEU A 51 3.50 -3.05 -4.06
C LEU A 51 4.62 -2.30 -4.79
N TYR A 52 4.28 -1.53 -5.82
CA TYR A 52 5.26 -0.87 -6.70
C TYR A 52 5.11 0.65 -6.69
N GLN A 53 4.68 1.24 -7.81
CA GLN A 53 4.36 2.66 -7.86
C GLN A 53 2.97 2.89 -7.27
N ILE A 54 2.84 3.99 -6.53
CA ILE A 54 1.56 4.43 -6.01
C ILE A 54 0.77 5.04 -7.16
N ASN A 55 -0.40 4.49 -7.46
CA ASN A 55 -1.31 5.06 -8.44
C ASN A 55 -2.06 6.26 -7.82
N ARG A 56 -1.60 7.48 -8.12
CA ARG A 56 -2.22 8.72 -7.62
C ARG A 56 -3.61 8.94 -8.19
N ASP A 57 -3.83 8.57 -9.44
CA ASP A 57 -5.15 8.67 -10.06
C ASP A 57 -6.15 7.77 -9.34
N LEU A 58 -5.72 6.60 -8.86
CA LEU A 58 -6.59 5.74 -8.04
C LEU A 58 -7.02 6.45 -6.74
N ILE A 59 -6.08 7.11 -6.06
CA ILE A 59 -6.36 7.85 -4.82
C ILE A 59 -7.32 9.01 -5.09
N SER A 60 -7.11 9.76 -6.18
CA SER A 60 -7.96 10.88 -6.56
C SER A 60 -9.37 10.47 -6.99
N HIS A 61 -9.57 9.23 -7.45
CA HIS A 61 -10.90 8.68 -7.72
C HIS A 61 -11.61 8.17 -6.46
N ILE A 62 -10.90 7.70 -5.43
CA ILE A 62 -11.52 7.20 -4.19
C ILE A 62 -11.95 8.37 -3.28
N LYS A 63 -11.12 9.41 -3.17
CA LYS A 63 -11.35 10.55 -2.26
C LYS A 63 -12.73 11.23 -2.44
N PRO A 64 -13.22 11.50 -3.66
CA PRO A 64 -14.53 12.12 -3.88
C PRO A 64 -15.72 11.24 -3.44
N CYS A 65 -15.53 9.93 -3.29
CA CYS A 65 -16.58 9.01 -2.83
C CYS A 65 -16.85 9.10 -1.32
N GLY A 66 -16.20 10.03 -0.59
CA GLY A 66 -16.38 10.21 0.86
C GLY A 66 -15.58 9.23 1.72
N SER A 67 -14.88 8.27 1.10
CA SER A 67 -14.10 7.25 1.78
C SER A 67 -12.76 7.80 2.28
N LYS A 68 -12.37 7.42 3.50
CA LYS A 68 -10.99 7.60 3.97
C LYS A 68 -10.06 6.66 3.23
N VAL A 69 -8.93 7.17 2.76
CA VAL A 69 -7.93 6.39 2.03
C VAL A 69 -6.78 6.02 2.95
N VAL A 70 -6.64 4.73 3.24
CA VAL A 70 -5.47 4.14 3.90
C VAL A 70 -4.58 3.52 2.83
N LEU A 71 -3.39 4.08 2.63
CA LEU A 71 -2.40 3.49 1.74
C LEU A 71 -1.55 2.50 2.52
N TYR A 72 -1.59 1.22 2.14
CA TYR A 72 -0.60 0.25 2.57
C TYR A 72 0.49 0.16 1.48
N HIS A 73 1.58 0.91 1.69
CA HIS A 73 2.71 0.90 0.76
C HIS A 73 3.68 -0.23 1.16
N MET A 74 3.66 -1.30 0.38
CA MET A 74 4.44 -2.52 0.58
C MET A 74 5.77 -2.51 -0.19
N GLY A 75 5.90 -1.61 -1.17
CA GLY A 75 7.12 -1.37 -1.94
C GLY A 75 8.10 -0.36 -1.33
N GLY A 76 9.15 -0.04 -2.10
CA GLY A 76 10.10 1.02 -1.77
C GLY A 76 11.11 0.65 -0.68
N GLU A 77 11.57 -0.60 -0.69
CA GLU A 77 12.63 -1.14 0.18
C GLU A 77 13.96 -0.36 0.12
N CYS A 78 14.18 0.43 -0.94
CA CYS A 78 15.36 1.26 -1.13
C CYS A 78 15.07 2.77 -1.10
N LEU A 79 13.85 3.19 -0.73
CA LEU A 79 13.42 4.60 -0.80
C LEU A 79 13.56 5.23 -2.20
N ASP A 80 13.49 4.43 -3.25
CA ASP A 80 13.61 4.85 -4.65
C ASP A 80 12.27 5.23 -5.30
N LYS A 81 11.16 5.05 -4.58
CA LYS A 81 9.81 5.32 -5.06
C LYS A 81 9.35 6.72 -4.65
N ALA A 82 8.57 7.36 -5.53
CA ALA A 82 7.96 8.64 -5.24
C ALA A 82 6.98 8.53 -4.06
N LEU A 83 7.16 9.39 -3.06
CA LEU A 83 6.31 9.46 -1.86
C LEU A 83 5.27 10.59 -1.92
N SER A 84 5.20 11.30 -3.05
CA SER A 84 4.37 12.50 -3.22
C SER A 84 2.89 12.26 -2.95
N ALA A 85 2.41 11.03 -3.13
CA ALA A 85 1.02 10.63 -2.88
C ALA A 85 0.66 10.52 -1.38
N TYR A 86 1.65 10.56 -0.46
CA TYR A 86 1.41 10.34 0.96
C TYR A 86 0.58 11.46 1.61
N SER A 87 0.78 12.70 1.15
CA SER A 87 0.00 13.85 1.63
C SER A 87 -1.48 13.77 1.26
N GLU A 88 -1.81 13.04 0.19
CA GLU A 88 -3.17 12.86 -0.30
C GLU A 88 -3.92 11.78 0.49
N CYS A 89 -3.22 10.89 1.19
CA CYS A 89 -3.81 9.81 1.98
C CYS A 89 -4.20 10.29 3.39
N ASP A 90 -5.16 9.59 4.00
CA ASP A 90 -5.58 9.85 5.38
C ASP A 90 -4.69 9.10 6.39
N LEU A 91 -4.16 7.95 5.97
CA LEU A 91 -3.16 7.16 6.70
C LEU A 91 -2.25 6.46 5.69
N VAL A 92 -0.95 6.35 6.03
CA VAL A 92 0.01 5.52 5.29
C VAL A 92 0.61 4.48 6.23
N ILE A 93 0.51 3.23 5.81
CA ILE A 93 1.12 2.08 6.48
C ILE A 93 2.34 1.65 5.66
N ARG A 94 3.50 1.59 6.31
CA ARG A 94 4.76 1.12 5.71
C ARG A 94 5.13 -0.25 6.27
N ASN A 95 5.56 -1.18 5.41
CA ASN A 95 6.23 -2.40 5.88
C ASN A 95 7.70 -2.15 6.28
N TYR A 96 8.41 -1.28 5.54
CA TYR A 96 9.81 -0.93 5.81
C TYR A 96 9.92 0.30 6.71
N CYS A 97 10.70 0.17 7.79
CA CYS A 97 10.93 1.23 8.76
C CYS A 97 12.04 2.18 8.29
N PHE A 98 11.67 3.40 7.91
CA PHE A 98 12.60 4.48 7.60
C PHE A 98 12.31 5.68 8.48
N SER A 99 13.22 5.97 9.42
CA SER A 99 13.06 7.04 10.41
C SER A 99 12.86 8.41 9.76
N SER A 100 13.53 8.68 8.62
CA SER A 100 13.39 9.92 7.85
C SER A 100 11.97 10.17 7.31
N ILE A 101 11.17 9.12 7.14
CA ILE A 101 9.80 9.20 6.64
C ILE A 101 8.82 9.17 7.80
N ILE A 102 8.97 8.21 8.71
CA ILE A 102 8.04 8.01 9.84
C ILE A 102 8.01 9.25 10.73
N ASN A 103 9.17 9.87 10.97
CA ASN A 103 9.30 11.08 11.79
C ASN A 103 9.21 12.37 10.94
N SER A 104 8.70 12.29 9.71
CA SER A 104 8.58 13.47 8.85
C SER A 104 7.45 14.38 9.35
N ASN A 105 7.83 15.56 9.86
CA ASN A 105 6.88 16.59 10.30
C ASN A 105 5.92 17.03 9.18
N ASN A 106 6.37 16.97 7.92
CA ASN A 106 5.61 17.41 6.75
C ASN A 106 4.40 16.49 6.44
N LEU A 107 4.35 15.31 7.02
CA LEU A 107 3.30 14.31 6.79
C LEU A 107 2.35 14.21 7.99
N GLY A 108 2.49 15.10 8.97
CA GLY A 108 1.51 15.31 10.05
C GLY A 108 1.26 14.08 10.92
N GLY A 109 2.26 13.20 11.08
CA GLY A 109 2.11 11.96 11.86
C GLY A 109 1.19 10.91 11.23
N LYS A 110 0.84 11.05 9.95
CA LYS A 110 -0.05 10.11 9.23
C LYS A 110 0.63 8.83 8.77
N ILE A 111 1.88 8.60 9.18
CA ILE A 111 2.66 7.43 8.75
C ILE A 111 2.89 6.54 9.95
N ILE A 112 2.41 5.30 9.83
CA ILE A 112 2.70 4.26 10.80
C ILE A 112 3.55 3.18 10.16
N TRP A 113 4.43 2.61 10.98
CA TRP A 113 5.15 1.41 10.61
C TRP A 113 4.37 0.20 11.10
N ALA A 114 4.03 -0.70 10.19
CA ALA A 114 3.47 -2.01 10.51
C ALA A 114 4.38 -3.05 9.87
N PRO A 115 5.24 -3.74 10.63
CA PRO A 115 6.05 -4.80 10.08
C PRO A 115 5.12 -5.89 9.53
N ASN A 116 5.27 -6.23 8.25
CA ASN A 116 4.63 -7.43 7.73
C ASN A 116 5.58 -8.61 8.01
N SER A 117 5.06 -9.69 8.57
CA SER A 117 5.81 -10.94 8.81
C SER A 117 5.98 -11.78 7.54
N PHE A 118 5.55 -11.25 6.38
CA PHE A 118 5.70 -11.91 5.10
C PHE A 118 7.15 -11.80 4.63
N ARG A 119 7.91 -12.76 5.14
CA ARG A 119 9.35 -12.92 5.06
C ARG A 119 9.76 -13.60 3.75
N THR A 120 9.42 -13.06 2.60
CA THR A 120 10.26 -13.25 1.41
C THR A 120 11.08 -11.98 1.23
N GLY A 121 12.08 -11.68 2.05
CA GLY A 121 13.19 -12.57 2.37
C GLY A 121 14.20 -12.70 1.21
N VAL A 122 13.89 -12.21 0.00
CA VAL A 122 14.79 -12.28 -1.17
C VAL A 122 14.74 -10.97 -1.98
N GLY A 123 14.86 -9.85 -1.28
CA GLY A 123 15.23 -8.56 -1.87
C GLY A 123 16.66 -8.26 -1.44
N PRO A 124 17.60 -8.03 -2.37
CA PRO A 124 18.97 -7.73 -1.97
C PRO A 124 18.99 -6.47 -1.11
N ARG A 125 19.47 -6.60 0.13
CA ARG A 125 19.58 -5.50 1.12
C ARG A 125 20.53 -4.38 0.68
N VAL A 126 21.17 -4.56 -0.47
CA VAL A 126 22.25 -3.79 -1.03
C VAL A 126 21.81 -3.42 -2.46
N ARG A 127 21.65 -2.11 -2.72
CA ARG A 127 21.05 -1.57 -3.95
C ARG A 127 21.72 -2.11 -5.22
N GLU A 128 23.02 -2.34 -5.15
CA GLU A 128 23.90 -2.85 -6.21
C GLU A 128 23.56 -4.28 -6.62
N THR A 129 22.89 -5.03 -5.74
CA THR A 129 22.52 -6.44 -5.98
C THR A 129 21.09 -6.59 -6.51
N ILE A 130 20.34 -5.49 -6.62
CA ILE A 130 18.97 -5.48 -7.17
C ILE A 130 19.02 -5.50 -8.70
N LYS A 131 18.60 -6.63 -9.30
CA LYS A 131 18.37 -6.73 -10.74
C LYS A 131 17.28 -5.73 -11.15
N LYS A 132 17.59 -4.91 -12.17
CA LYS A 132 16.62 -4.01 -12.84
C LYS A 132 15.41 -4.81 -13.31
N ALA A 133 14.24 -4.17 -13.38
CA ALA A 133 12.99 -4.83 -13.77
C ALA A 133 13.10 -5.57 -15.11
N SER A 134 13.88 -5.05 -16.05
CA SER A 134 14.19 -5.67 -17.35
C SER A 134 15.00 -6.97 -17.28
N HIS A 135 15.61 -7.29 -16.13
CA HIS A 135 16.56 -8.40 -15.95
C HIS A 135 16.05 -9.46 -14.96
N ARG A 136 14.78 -9.37 -14.56
CA ARG A 136 14.11 -10.37 -13.71
C ARG A 136 13.39 -11.35 -14.64
N GLN A 137 14.11 -12.39 -15.07
CA GLN A 137 13.55 -13.61 -15.67
C GLN A 137 13.87 -14.79 -14.75
#